data_AF-A0A9E2GQQ6-F1
#
_entry.id   AF-A0A9E2GQQ6-F1
#
_cell.length_a   1.000
_cell.length_b   1.000
_cell.length_c   1.000
_cell.angle_alpha   90.00
_cell.angle_beta   90.00
_cell.angle_gamma   90.00
#
_symmetry.space_group_name_H-M   'P 1'
#
loop_
_entity.id
_entity.type
_entity.pdbx_description
1 polymer ?
#
loop_
_entity_poly.entity_id
_entity_poly.type
_entity_poly.pdbx_seq_one_letter_code
_entity_poly.pdbx_strand_id
1 'polypeptide(L)'
;MKKYFLNLIVILSFSATLIACEDDDGQKLPLGSPCDETSNCEGVCDTTLPDGMCVGTCDENDMCATGTCFISGELRLCLPNCAENSECRDGYSCIFHACRLQSELGSPCDDSGDCQLIMEKKSGPGVFAAPRFSSALLEECPVPTAETNPSCIENFCSRPCDNESWCPDGFTCGLSEGCNWCVPE
;
A
#
# COMPACT_ATOMS: atom_id res chain seq x y z
N MET A 1 -29.53 33.54 -64.70
CA MET A 1 -29.11 32.20 -64.19
C MET A 1 -28.85 32.34 -62.69
N LYS A 2 -29.75 31.82 -61.85
CA LYS A 2 -29.70 31.95 -60.39
C LYS A 2 -28.69 30.96 -59.80
N LYS A 3 -27.69 31.46 -59.06
CA LYS A 3 -26.77 30.65 -58.25
C LYS A 3 -27.42 30.44 -56.88
N TYR A 4 -27.74 29.20 -56.54
CA TYR A 4 -28.20 28.82 -55.20
C TYR A 4 -26.97 28.59 -54.31
N PHE A 5 -26.82 29.43 -53.30
CA PHE A 5 -25.91 29.20 -52.17
C PHE A 5 -26.56 28.14 -51.28
N LEU A 6 -26.03 26.93 -51.29
CA LEU A 6 -26.41 25.85 -50.39
C LEU A 6 -25.57 25.99 -49.12
N ASN A 7 -26.14 26.60 -48.07
CA ASN A 7 -25.58 26.61 -46.73
C ASN A 7 -25.71 25.20 -46.12
N LEU A 8 -24.59 24.49 -45.98
CA LEU A 8 -24.52 23.22 -45.27
C LEU A 8 -24.34 23.52 -43.77
N ILE A 9 -25.45 23.64 -43.03
CA ILE A 9 -25.44 23.70 -41.57
C ILE A 9 -25.22 22.27 -41.08
N VAL A 10 -23.99 21.93 -40.73
CA VAL A 10 -23.63 20.71 -40.01
C VAL A 10 -24.08 20.92 -38.55
N ILE A 11 -25.25 20.40 -38.23
CA ILE A 11 -25.72 20.27 -36.85
C ILE A 11 -24.90 19.14 -36.22
N LEU A 12 -23.82 19.50 -35.55
CA LEU A 12 -23.08 18.62 -34.64
C LEU A 12 -24.03 18.25 -33.51
N SER A 13 -24.66 17.09 -33.64
CA SER A 13 -25.38 16.41 -32.59
C SER A 13 -24.39 16.12 -31.45
N PHE A 14 -24.30 17.05 -30.51
CA PHE A 14 -23.76 16.80 -29.17
C PHE A 14 -24.66 15.75 -28.53
N SER A 15 -24.36 14.48 -28.78
CA SER A 15 -24.80 13.39 -27.93
C SER A 15 -24.14 13.61 -26.58
N ALA A 16 -24.82 14.36 -25.71
CA ALA A 16 -24.54 14.33 -24.29
C ALA A 16 -24.70 12.86 -23.88
N THR A 17 -23.58 12.14 -23.77
CA THR A 17 -23.48 10.95 -22.94
C THR A 17 -23.71 11.43 -21.52
N LEU A 18 -24.98 11.61 -21.18
CA LEU A 18 -25.45 11.49 -19.81
C LEU A 18 -25.04 10.08 -19.42
N ILE A 19 -23.91 9.96 -18.72
CA ILE A 19 -23.67 8.86 -17.82
C ILE A 19 -24.76 9.07 -16.77
N ALA A 20 -25.93 8.48 -17.04
CA ALA A 20 -26.88 8.19 -16.00
C ALA A 20 -26.14 7.27 -15.05
N CYS A 21 -25.71 7.82 -13.91
CA CYS A 21 -25.51 7.01 -12.72
C CYS A 21 -26.89 6.43 -12.44
N GLU A 22 -27.13 5.26 -13.02
CA GLU A 22 -28.27 4.42 -12.73
C GLU A 22 -28.23 4.20 -11.22
N ASP A 23 -29.26 4.71 -10.52
CA ASP A 23 -29.54 4.40 -9.12
C ASP A 23 -29.77 2.88 -9.05
N ASP A 24 -28.68 2.12 -9.02
CA ASP A 24 -28.70 0.67 -8.84
C ASP A 24 -29.08 0.42 -7.38
N ASP A 25 -30.14 -0.35 -7.16
CA ASP A 25 -30.64 -0.76 -5.86
C ASP A 25 -29.54 -1.50 -5.07
N GLY A 26 -28.68 -0.73 -4.41
CA GLY A 26 -27.88 -1.09 -3.25
C GLY A 26 -27.02 -2.34 -3.38
N GLN A 27 -26.31 -2.54 -4.49
CA GLN A 27 -25.29 -3.59 -4.54
C GLN A 27 -24.22 -3.28 -3.49
N LYS A 28 -24.18 -4.11 -2.44
CA LYS A 28 -23.21 -3.97 -1.37
C LYS A 28 -21.82 -4.22 -1.94
N LEU A 29 -20.92 -3.26 -1.77
CA LEU A 29 -19.52 -3.40 -2.14
C LEU A 29 -18.88 -4.49 -1.25
N PRO A 30 -18.19 -5.48 -1.84
CA PRO A 30 -17.56 -6.54 -1.06
C PRO A 30 -16.42 -5.99 -0.19
N LEU A 31 -16.01 -6.78 0.80
CA LEU A 31 -14.86 -6.44 1.65
C LEU A 31 -13.60 -6.21 0.80
N GLY A 32 -12.81 -5.19 1.16
CA GLY A 32 -11.62 -4.76 0.41
C GLY A 32 -11.89 -3.70 -0.66
N SER A 33 -13.16 -3.48 -1.05
CA SER A 33 -13.50 -2.46 -2.05
C SER A 33 -13.17 -1.05 -1.56
N PRO A 34 -12.75 -0.14 -2.46
CA PRO A 34 -12.67 1.29 -2.13
C PRO A 34 -14.04 1.83 -1.79
N CYS A 35 -14.10 2.75 -0.85
CA CYS A 35 -15.36 3.31 -0.37
C CYS A 35 -15.18 4.71 0.19
N ASP A 36 -16.29 5.43 0.28
CA ASP A 36 -16.42 6.72 0.95
C ASP A 36 -17.63 6.72 1.90
N GLU A 37 -17.93 7.87 2.51
CA GLU A 37 -19.06 8.02 3.45
C GLU A 37 -20.44 7.71 2.84
N THR A 38 -20.55 7.70 1.51
CA THR A 38 -21.79 7.43 0.78
C THR A 38 -21.89 5.99 0.28
N SER A 39 -20.82 5.23 0.41
CA SER A 39 -20.69 3.89 -0.13
C SER A 39 -21.45 2.85 0.69
N ASN A 40 -22.16 1.95 0.03
CA ASN A 40 -22.90 0.85 0.65
C ASN A 40 -22.02 -0.40 0.71
N CYS A 41 -21.30 -0.63 1.80
CA CYS A 41 -20.41 -1.78 1.98
C CYS A 41 -21.16 -3.04 2.48
N GLU A 42 -20.56 -4.21 2.26
CA GLU A 42 -20.97 -5.47 2.91
C GLU A 42 -20.85 -5.38 4.45
N GLY A 43 -19.89 -4.57 4.94
CA GLY A 43 -19.74 -4.13 6.32
C GLY A 43 -19.80 -2.61 6.48
N VAL A 44 -18.73 -2.01 7.01
CA VAL A 44 -18.59 -0.56 7.23
C VAL A 44 -17.48 -0.02 6.35
N CYS A 45 -17.65 1.19 5.82
CA CYS A 45 -16.56 1.89 5.17
C CYS A 45 -15.62 2.49 6.24
N ASP A 46 -14.38 2.01 6.30
CA ASP A 46 -13.34 2.63 7.13
C ASP A 46 -12.57 3.65 6.29
N THR A 47 -12.89 4.93 6.50
CA THR A 47 -12.26 6.07 5.83
C THR A 47 -10.94 6.49 6.47
N THR A 48 -10.51 5.85 7.56
CA THR A 48 -9.18 6.06 8.14
C THR A 48 -8.08 5.36 7.35
N LEU A 49 -8.46 4.34 6.58
CA LEU A 49 -7.59 3.63 5.66
C LEU A 49 -7.42 4.42 4.35
N PRO A 50 -6.26 4.33 3.67
CA PRO A 50 -6.03 5.04 2.41
C PRO A 50 -7.08 4.71 1.35
N ASP A 51 -7.67 5.75 0.77
CA ASP A 51 -8.77 5.72 -0.20
C ASP A 51 -10.06 5.04 0.29
N GLY A 52 -10.18 4.83 1.61
CA GLY A 52 -11.28 4.12 2.25
C GLY A 52 -11.31 2.63 1.90
N MET A 53 -11.79 1.80 2.83
CA MET A 53 -11.98 0.38 2.56
C MET A 53 -13.24 -0.17 3.21
N CYS A 54 -14.02 -0.93 2.45
CA CYS A 54 -15.10 -1.73 3.01
C CYS A 54 -14.50 -2.84 3.87
N VAL A 55 -14.73 -2.77 5.18
CA VAL A 55 -14.23 -3.73 6.17
C VAL A 55 -15.41 -4.34 6.93
N GLY A 56 -15.27 -5.59 7.36
CA GLY A 56 -16.24 -6.22 8.25
C GLY A 56 -15.85 -5.99 9.71
N THR A 57 -16.78 -6.19 10.64
CA THR A 57 -16.48 -6.28 12.07
C THR A 57 -16.37 -7.74 12.47
N CYS A 58 -15.41 -8.08 13.33
CA CYS A 58 -15.28 -9.40 13.95
C CYS A 58 -15.07 -9.29 15.45
N ASP A 59 -15.31 -10.37 16.18
CA ASP A 59 -15.01 -10.47 17.61
C ASP A 59 -14.11 -11.68 17.93
N GLU A 60 -13.93 -12.02 19.21
CA GLU A 60 -13.12 -13.19 19.62
C GLU A 60 -13.72 -14.55 19.25
N ASN A 61 -15.03 -14.59 19.01
CA ASN A 61 -15.81 -15.80 18.83
C ASN A 61 -16.37 -15.94 17.41
N ASP A 62 -16.59 -14.83 16.71
CA ASP A 62 -17.10 -14.76 15.34
C ASP A 62 -15.96 -14.49 14.36
N MET A 63 -15.66 -15.52 13.58
CA MET A 63 -14.75 -15.44 12.45
C MET A 63 -15.41 -14.61 11.34
N CYS A 64 -14.58 -13.91 10.57
CA CYS A 64 -15.02 -13.23 9.37
C CYS A 64 -15.70 -14.22 8.41
N ALA A 65 -16.88 -13.88 7.89
CA ALA A 65 -17.57 -14.70 6.88
C ALA A 65 -16.69 -14.89 5.63
N THR A 66 -15.97 -13.83 5.27
CA THR A 66 -14.92 -13.80 4.26
C THR A 66 -13.79 -12.93 4.81
N GLY A 67 -12.55 -13.43 4.82
CA GLY A 67 -11.40 -12.68 5.33
C GLY A 67 -10.77 -13.21 6.61
N THR A 68 -9.87 -12.41 7.17
CA THR A 68 -9.14 -12.68 8.41
C THR A 68 -9.37 -11.53 9.39
N CYS A 69 -9.64 -11.87 10.65
CA CYS A 69 -9.89 -10.89 11.71
C CYS A 69 -8.56 -10.36 12.25
N PHE A 70 -8.34 -9.05 12.17
CA PHE A 70 -7.13 -8.40 12.65
C PHE A 70 -7.44 -7.30 13.66
N ILE A 71 -6.54 -7.11 14.64
CA ILE A 71 -6.66 -6.09 15.68
C ILE A 71 -6.02 -4.80 15.17
N SER A 72 -6.83 -3.77 14.92
CA SER A 72 -6.37 -2.41 14.58
C SER A 72 -6.75 -1.45 15.71
N GLY A 73 -5.77 -1.14 16.58
CA GLY A 73 -6.01 -0.38 17.79
C GLY A 73 -6.96 -1.11 18.75
N GLU A 74 -8.10 -0.48 19.09
CA GLU A 74 -9.16 -1.09 19.92
C GLU A 74 -10.22 -1.84 19.10
N LEU A 75 -10.16 -1.74 17.77
CA LEU A 75 -11.14 -2.33 16.86
C LEU A 75 -10.60 -3.62 16.24
N ARG A 76 -11.53 -4.51 15.88
CA ARG A 76 -11.24 -5.73 15.15
C ARG A 76 -11.91 -5.70 13.80
N LEU A 77 -11.10 -5.76 12.76
CA LEU A 77 -11.53 -5.58 11.38
C LEU A 77 -11.35 -6.89 10.61
N CYS A 78 -12.38 -7.25 9.84
CA CYS A 78 -12.29 -8.27 8.82
C CYS A 78 -11.73 -7.67 7.55
N LEU A 79 -10.51 -8.09 7.23
CA LEU A 79 -9.83 -7.73 5.99
C LEU A 79 -9.89 -8.89 5.00
N PRO A 80 -9.93 -8.61 3.69
CA PRO A 80 -10.00 -9.66 2.69
C PRO A 80 -8.76 -10.55 2.76
N ASN A 81 -8.96 -11.85 2.53
CA ASN A 81 -7.86 -12.81 2.49
C ASN A 81 -7.04 -12.63 1.22
N CYS A 82 -5.78 -13.04 1.30
CA CYS A 82 -4.88 -13.06 0.16
C CYS A 82 -3.88 -14.21 0.27
N ALA A 83 -3.39 -14.68 -0.87
CA ALA A 83 -2.24 -15.58 -0.94
C ALA A 83 -0.95 -14.84 -1.36
N GLU A 84 -1.06 -13.75 -2.11
CA GLU A 84 0.06 -12.97 -2.64
C GLU A 84 -0.29 -11.48 -2.76
N ASN A 85 0.75 -10.64 -2.84
CA ASN A 85 0.60 -9.17 -2.90
C ASN A 85 -0.23 -8.67 -4.09
N SER A 86 -0.21 -9.38 -5.22
CA SER A 86 -1.02 -9.05 -6.42
C SER A 86 -2.53 -9.17 -6.21
N GLU A 87 -2.97 -9.87 -5.17
CA GLU A 87 -4.39 -9.97 -4.82
C GLU A 87 -4.89 -8.76 -4.03
N CYS A 88 -3.98 -7.97 -3.48
CA CYS A 88 -4.29 -6.77 -2.71
C CYS A 88 -4.33 -5.52 -3.60
N ARG A 89 -5.13 -4.55 -3.18
CA ARG A 89 -5.23 -3.25 -3.84
C ARG A 89 -3.92 -2.46 -3.69
N ASP A 90 -3.64 -1.56 -4.62
CA ASP A 90 -2.52 -0.61 -4.50
C ASP A 90 -2.52 0.07 -3.11
N GLY A 91 -1.33 0.13 -2.49
CA GLY A 91 -1.13 0.61 -1.12
C GLY A 91 -1.36 -0.45 -0.04
N TYR A 92 -1.81 -1.66 -0.41
CA TYR A 92 -2.00 -2.79 0.50
C TYR A 92 -1.11 -3.95 0.06
N SER A 93 -0.73 -4.78 1.03
CA SER A 93 0.05 -5.98 0.82
C SER A 93 -0.53 -7.14 1.62
N CYS A 94 -0.21 -8.34 1.17
CA CYS A 94 -0.65 -9.59 1.74
C CYS A 94 0.19 -9.96 2.96
N ILE A 95 -0.18 -9.41 4.11
CA ILE A 95 0.56 -9.59 5.35
C ILE A 95 -0.20 -10.58 6.23
N PHE A 96 0.38 -11.74 6.50
CA PHE A 96 -0.25 -12.83 7.26
C PHE A 96 -1.61 -13.27 6.68
N HIS A 97 -1.67 -13.45 5.36
CA HIS A 97 -2.86 -13.86 4.60
C HIS A 97 -4.04 -12.89 4.61
N ALA A 98 -3.81 -11.61 4.95
CA ALA A 98 -4.81 -10.56 4.89
C ALA A 98 -4.27 -9.33 4.14
N CYS A 99 -5.09 -8.70 3.29
CA CYS A 99 -4.69 -7.44 2.66
C CYS A 99 -4.73 -6.31 3.69
N ARG A 100 -3.55 -5.90 4.11
CA ARG A 100 -3.32 -4.87 5.11
C ARG A 100 -2.61 -3.70 4.47
N LEU A 101 -2.75 -2.52 5.08
CA LEU A 101 -1.96 -1.36 4.67
C LEU A 101 -0.48 -1.76 4.69
N GLN A 102 0.26 -1.36 3.65
CA GLN A 102 1.70 -1.60 3.60
C GLN A 102 2.37 -1.14 4.90
N SER A 103 3.23 -2.00 5.43
CA SER A 103 3.89 -1.83 6.71
C SER A 103 4.92 -0.71 6.65
N GLU A 104 4.87 0.19 7.64
CA GLU A 104 5.90 1.20 7.85
C GLU A 104 7.24 0.56 8.23
N LEU A 105 8.34 1.33 8.16
CA LEU A 105 9.62 0.87 8.72
C LEU A 105 9.44 0.44 10.18
N GLY A 106 9.99 -0.73 10.51
CA GLY A 106 9.89 -1.33 11.83
C GLY A 106 8.59 -2.08 12.11
N SER A 107 7.63 -2.06 11.20
CA SER A 107 6.42 -2.88 11.32
C SER A 107 6.69 -4.32 10.90
N PRO A 108 5.94 -5.31 11.45
CA PRO A 108 6.03 -6.68 11.00
C PRO A 108 5.71 -6.84 9.51
N CYS A 109 6.40 -7.76 8.85
CA CYS A 109 6.19 -8.14 7.45
C CYS A 109 6.40 -9.65 7.27
N ASP A 110 5.84 -10.18 6.18
CA ASP A 110 6.08 -11.54 5.71
C ASP A 110 7.07 -11.51 4.53
N ASP A 111 6.85 -10.58 3.59
CA ASP A 111 7.66 -10.40 2.39
C ASP A 111 8.11 -8.94 2.17
N SER A 112 9.14 -8.74 1.36
CA SER A 112 9.64 -7.38 1.05
C SER A 112 8.62 -6.50 0.31
N GLY A 113 7.64 -7.10 -0.37
CA GLY A 113 6.53 -6.36 -0.98
C GLY A 113 5.54 -5.78 0.04
N ASP A 114 5.68 -6.15 1.32
CA ASP A 114 4.81 -5.67 2.39
C ASP A 114 5.22 -4.30 2.91
N CYS A 115 6.45 -3.90 2.64
CA CYS A 115 7.05 -2.71 3.22
C CYS A 115 6.80 -1.48 2.37
N GLN A 116 6.16 -0.48 2.97
CA GLN A 116 5.94 0.80 2.31
C GLN A 116 7.23 1.60 2.28
N LEU A 117 7.55 2.19 1.12
CA LEU A 117 8.38 3.38 1.07
C LEU A 117 7.67 4.52 1.80
N ILE A 118 7.84 4.62 3.11
CA ILE A 118 7.56 5.89 3.77
C ILE A 118 8.73 6.78 3.44
N MET A 119 8.53 7.63 2.44
CA MET A 119 9.33 8.84 2.27
C MET A 119 9.10 9.76 3.47
N GLU A 120 9.51 9.33 4.67
CA GLU A 120 9.87 10.27 5.70
C GLU A 120 11.02 11.06 5.12
N LYS A 121 10.69 12.25 4.64
CA LYS A 121 11.59 13.26 4.12
C LYS A 121 12.51 13.77 5.25
N LYS A 122 13.18 12.90 5.98
CA LYS A 122 14.46 13.22 6.59
C LYS A 122 15.46 13.14 5.45
N SER A 123 15.71 14.28 4.86
CA SER A 123 16.81 14.51 3.92
C SER A 123 18.10 13.99 4.55
N GLY A 124 18.45 12.74 4.28
CA GLY A 124 19.81 12.26 4.50
C GLY A 124 20.75 13.12 3.65
N PRO A 125 21.97 13.42 4.13
CA PRO A 125 22.93 14.18 3.35
C PRO A 125 23.14 13.48 2.00
N GLY A 126 22.87 14.21 0.91
CA GLY A 126 22.83 13.68 -0.44
C GLY A 126 24.12 12.97 -0.83
N VAL A 127 23.96 11.85 -1.53
CA VAL A 127 24.96 11.16 -2.37
C VAL A 127 26.40 11.25 -1.83
N PHE A 128 26.75 10.38 -0.88
CA PHE A 128 28.14 10.10 -0.58
C PHE A 128 28.43 8.62 -0.85
N ALA A 129 29.50 8.41 -1.62
CA ALA A 129 29.94 7.12 -2.11
C ALA A 129 30.10 6.10 -0.97
N ALA A 130 29.67 4.86 -1.23
CA ALA A 130 29.92 3.71 -0.38
C ALA A 130 31.38 3.69 0.10
N PRO A 131 31.67 3.50 1.40
CA PRO A 131 33.02 3.25 1.83
C PRO A 131 33.49 1.95 1.16
N ARG A 132 34.63 2.03 0.49
CA ARG A 132 35.32 0.87 -0.10
C ARG A 132 35.60 -0.16 1.00
N PHE A 133 34.73 -1.13 1.18
CA PHE A 133 35.09 -2.38 1.84
C PHE A 133 35.51 -3.39 0.78
N SER A 134 36.75 -3.84 0.94
CA SER A 134 37.46 -4.80 0.11
C SER A 134 36.67 -6.11 -0.01
N SER A 135 36.24 -6.39 -1.24
CA SER A 135 36.18 -7.69 -1.89
C SER A 135 36.20 -8.95 -1.01
N ALA A 136 35.07 -9.65 -0.95
CA ALA A 136 34.91 -11.03 -1.46
C ALA A 136 33.71 -11.72 -0.77
N LEU A 137 32.76 -12.19 -1.58
CA LEU A 137 31.54 -12.92 -1.21
C LEU A 137 30.49 -12.13 -0.43
N LEU A 138 29.53 -11.56 -1.13
CA LEU A 138 28.08 -11.63 -0.88
C LEU A 138 27.41 -10.81 -2.00
N GLU A 139 26.17 -11.16 -2.37
CA GLU A 139 25.38 -10.41 -3.35
C GLU A 139 25.41 -8.91 -3.05
N GLU A 140 25.36 -8.08 -4.08
CA GLU A 140 25.48 -6.62 -3.97
C GLU A 140 24.47 -6.09 -2.94
N CYS A 141 24.95 -5.73 -1.75
CA CYS A 141 24.09 -5.17 -0.71
C CYS A 141 23.37 -3.93 -1.24
N PRO A 142 22.07 -3.77 -0.94
CA PRO A 142 21.32 -2.62 -1.41
C PRO A 142 21.93 -1.35 -0.82
N VAL A 143 22.24 -0.39 -1.71
CA VAL A 143 22.83 0.88 -1.30
C VAL A 143 21.76 1.68 -0.55
N PRO A 144 22.05 2.20 0.65
CA PRO A 144 21.11 3.02 1.38
C PRO A 144 20.95 4.36 0.67
N THR A 145 19.81 4.55 0.02
CA THR A 145 19.40 5.81 -0.60
C THR A 145 18.01 6.17 -0.10
N ALA A 146 17.62 7.44 -0.21
CA ALA A 146 16.26 7.89 0.14
C ALA A 146 15.17 7.24 -0.74
N GLU A 147 15.55 6.57 -1.83
CA GLU A 147 14.67 5.92 -2.80
C GLU A 147 14.75 4.37 -2.70
N THR A 148 15.60 3.82 -1.82
CA THR A 148 15.75 2.38 -1.70
C THR A 148 14.54 1.80 -0.99
N ASN A 149 13.79 0.94 -1.66
CA ASN A 149 12.65 0.23 -1.09
C ASN A 149 13.08 -0.52 0.19
N PRO A 150 12.33 -0.40 1.30
CA PRO A 150 12.53 -1.27 2.43
C PRO A 150 12.30 -2.72 2.03
N SER A 151 12.97 -3.62 2.74
CA SER A 151 12.86 -5.06 2.57
C SER A 151 12.43 -5.68 3.88
N CYS A 152 11.81 -6.85 3.80
CA CYS A 152 11.44 -7.59 4.98
C CYS A 152 12.65 -8.35 5.50
N ILE A 153 13.22 -7.88 6.60
CA ILE A 153 14.42 -8.44 7.22
C ILE A 153 14.05 -8.88 8.63
N GLU A 154 14.26 -10.16 8.92
CA GLU A 154 13.91 -10.77 10.21
C GLU A 154 12.42 -10.58 10.61
N ASN A 155 11.52 -10.57 9.61
CA ASN A 155 10.08 -10.31 9.75
C ASN A 155 9.71 -8.87 10.12
N PHE A 156 10.63 -7.91 9.92
CA PHE A 156 10.38 -6.49 10.09
C PHE A 156 10.77 -5.71 8.84
N CYS A 157 9.96 -4.70 8.51
CA CYS A 157 10.29 -3.80 7.41
C CYS A 157 11.52 -2.98 7.76
N SER A 158 12.62 -3.30 7.11
CA SER A 158 13.92 -2.70 7.35
C SER A 158 14.40 -1.96 6.12
N ARG A 159 15.21 -0.93 6.34
CA ARG A 159 15.95 -0.26 5.27
C ARG A 159 17.44 -0.52 5.44
N PRO A 160 18.20 -0.54 4.34
CA PRO A 160 19.65 -0.61 4.45
C PRO A 160 20.17 0.63 5.17
N CYS A 161 21.30 0.47 5.86
CA CYS A 161 21.92 1.53 6.64
C CYS A 161 23.44 1.48 6.55
N ASP A 162 24.08 2.65 6.64
CA ASP A 162 25.53 2.75 6.80
C ASP A 162 25.93 3.00 8.27
N ASN A 163 25.04 3.62 9.06
CA ASN A 163 25.23 3.89 10.48
C ASN A 163 23.88 4.16 11.16
N GLU A 164 23.90 4.24 12.50
CA GLU A 164 22.72 4.39 13.36
C GLU A 164 21.86 5.63 13.06
N SER A 165 22.44 6.73 12.56
CA SER A 165 21.65 7.94 12.25
C SER A 165 20.67 7.76 11.10
N TRP A 166 20.83 6.67 10.35
CA TRP A 166 19.93 6.26 9.28
C TRP A 166 18.81 5.36 9.79
N CYS A 167 18.76 5.01 11.07
CA CYS A 167 17.70 4.17 11.62
C CYS A 167 16.66 5.02 12.37
N PRO A 168 15.37 4.64 12.32
CA PRO A 168 14.36 5.27 13.17
C PRO A 168 14.65 4.99 14.64
N ASP A 169 14.02 5.76 15.54
CA ASP A 169 14.22 5.58 16.97
C ASP A 169 13.83 4.15 17.40
N GLY A 170 14.66 3.51 18.22
CA GLY A 170 14.50 2.11 18.63
C GLY A 170 15.06 1.06 17.66
N PHE A 171 15.80 1.50 16.63
CA PHE A 171 16.50 0.64 15.68
C PHE A 171 17.99 0.96 15.64
N THR A 172 18.81 -0.07 15.52
CA THR A 172 20.26 0.05 15.34
C THR A 172 20.68 -0.44 13.95
N CYS A 173 21.81 0.06 13.45
CA CYS A 173 22.36 -0.40 12.19
C CYS A 173 23.17 -1.67 12.41
N GLY A 174 22.56 -2.82 12.13
CA GLY A 174 23.11 -4.15 12.40
C GLY A 174 23.34 -4.96 11.13
N LEU A 175 24.25 -5.93 11.21
CA LEU A 175 24.51 -6.85 10.10
C LEU A 175 23.43 -7.95 10.09
N SER A 176 22.65 -8.01 9.01
CA SER A 176 21.67 -9.07 8.75
C SER A 176 21.77 -9.54 7.29
N GLU A 177 21.68 -10.84 7.08
CA GLU A 177 21.84 -11.48 5.75
C GLU A 177 23.12 -11.07 4.99
N GLY A 178 24.16 -10.66 5.71
CA GLY A 178 25.44 -10.23 5.13
C GLY A 178 25.49 -8.75 4.72
N CYS A 179 24.43 -7.98 4.96
CA CYS A 179 24.34 -6.54 4.69
C CYS A 179 23.92 -5.77 5.95
N ASN A 180 24.13 -4.45 5.96
CA ASN A 180 23.72 -3.62 7.10
C ASN A 180 22.29 -3.13 6.91
N TRP A 181 21.46 -3.40 7.91
CA TRP A 181 20.03 -3.10 7.93
C TRP A 181 19.65 -2.46 9.27
N CYS A 182 18.61 -1.63 9.26
CA CYS A 182 18.05 -1.12 10.51
C CYS A 182 17.25 -2.24 11.19
N VAL A 183 17.80 -2.81 12.24
CA VAL A 183 17.18 -3.88 13.03
C VAL A 183 16.69 -3.33 14.37
N PRO A 184 15.59 -3.85 14.94
CA PRO A 184 15.14 -3.46 16.28
C PRO A 184 16.26 -3.69 17.34
N GLU A 185 16.40 -2.78 18.30
CA GLU A 185 17.30 -2.94 19.46
C GLU A 185 16.88 -4.08 20.42
#